data_AF-A0A1E5GX49-F1
#
_entry.id   AF-A0A1E5GX49-F1
#
_cell.length_a   1.000
_cell.length_b   1.000
_cell.length_c   1.000
_cell.angle_alpha   90.00
_cell.angle_beta   90.00
_cell.angle_gamma   90.00
#
_symmetry.space_group_name_H-M   'P 1'
#
loop_
_entity.id
_entity.type
_entity.pdbx_description
1 polymer ?
#
loop_
_entity_poly.entity_id
_entity_poly.type
_entity_poly.pdbx_seq_one_letter_code
_entity_poly.pdbx_strand_id
1 'polypeptide(L)'
;MNNKKIIVGVSSLVVLLAGCSMGTEESKESKASSQQQTEQTKQEKSDTKGKNLTNILGKTNWQGTKVYDKDNNDLTAENVNFIGLAKYDGDTGRYEFFDAKTGDTRDDRGIFFITNDGKKRILISESKKYQAVVDVTELTKDKFTYERKGKDKAGNEVDVFVEHIPYNEEKLTFTEEAKPLDTKTGTINTKDTGSKILGQTLWNGTKVIDEAGNDVTEFNQNFISLAKFDSDNSKYEFFDLKTGNSRGDFGYYDVLDHNKIRAHVSIGENKYGAALELTELNNKKFTYKRMGKDQAGNEITIFVEHEPYKGEHKPVFSF
;
A
#
# COMPACT_ATOMS: atom_id res chain seq x y z
N MET A 1 -51.31 5.98 56.50
CA MET A 1 -52.62 6.69 56.37
C MET A 1 -52.32 8.16 56.63
N ASN A 2 -52.43 9.14 55.74
CA ASN A 2 -53.24 9.31 54.53
C ASN A 2 -52.45 9.99 53.42
N ASN A 3 -52.80 9.61 52.18
CA ASN A 3 -52.38 10.20 50.91
C ASN A 3 -52.98 11.61 50.72
N LYS A 4 -52.29 12.48 49.96
CA LYS A 4 -52.61 12.74 48.53
C LYS A 4 -51.88 13.99 47.97
N LYS A 5 -51.27 13.76 46.80
CA LYS A 5 -51.27 14.57 45.56
C LYS A 5 -50.47 15.90 45.57
N ILE A 6 -49.36 16.01 44.83
CA ILE A 6 -49.19 16.09 43.35
C ILE A 6 -49.29 17.55 42.83
N ILE A 7 -48.30 17.90 41.98
CA ILE A 7 -48.29 18.88 40.87
C ILE A 7 -47.74 20.31 41.13
N VAL A 8 -46.60 20.54 40.45
CA VAL A 8 -46.25 21.66 39.55
C VAL A 8 -45.84 23.00 40.15
N GLY A 9 -44.72 23.51 39.61
CA GLY A 9 -44.50 24.95 39.49
C GLY A 9 -43.04 25.35 39.62
N VAL A 10 -42.25 25.15 38.56
CA VAL A 10 -41.08 26.02 38.32
C VAL A 10 -41.64 27.36 37.83
N SER A 11 -41.34 28.45 38.53
CA SER A 11 -41.44 29.80 38.01
C SER A 11 -40.40 30.64 38.76
N SER A 12 -39.21 30.84 38.19
CA SER A 12 -38.88 32.06 37.44
C SER A 12 -38.86 33.30 38.33
N LEU A 13 -37.70 33.59 38.93
CA LEU A 13 -37.35 34.95 39.33
C LEU A 13 -36.74 35.62 38.10
N VAL A 14 -37.53 36.42 37.37
CA VAL A 14 -37.01 37.40 36.41
C VAL A 14 -37.54 38.76 36.83
N VAL A 15 -36.61 39.61 37.25
CA VAL A 15 -36.85 41.03 37.48
C VAL A 15 -36.73 41.74 36.13
N LEU A 16 -37.82 42.40 35.74
CA LEU A 16 -37.88 43.39 34.68
C LEU A 16 -37.08 44.64 35.08
N LEU A 17 -36.28 45.16 34.15
CA LEU A 17 -36.06 46.60 34.04
C LEU A 17 -36.36 47.04 32.60
N ALA A 18 -37.21 48.07 32.55
CA ALA A 18 -37.69 48.91 31.44
C ALA A 18 -36.65 49.14 30.32
N GLY A 19 -37.00 49.38 29.05
CA GLY A 19 -38.16 49.92 28.33
C GLY A 19 -37.58 50.44 26.98
N CYS A 20 -38.23 50.54 25.83
CA CYS A 20 -39.63 50.62 25.42
C CYS A 20 -39.80 49.97 24.03
N SER A 21 -41.04 49.54 23.78
CA SER A 21 -41.65 48.98 22.56
C SER A 21 -41.75 49.99 21.39
N MET A 22 -42.14 49.68 20.16
CA MET A 22 -43.31 48.92 19.64
C MET A 22 -43.15 48.79 18.09
N GLY A 23 -43.70 47.81 17.37
CA GLY A 23 -44.68 46.79 17.75
C GLY A 23 -45.00 45.77 16.64
N THR A 24 -45.88 44.81 17.01
CA THR A 24 -46.92 44.05 16.24
C THR A 24 -46.55 43.44 14.88
N GLU A 25 -46.87 42.19 14.48
CA GLU A 25 -47.79 41.14 14.95
C GLU A 25 -47.47 39.82 14.16
N GLU A 26 -47.85 38.66 14.73
CA GLU A 26 -48.18 37.31 14.17
C GLU A 26 -47.96 37.01 12.66
N SER A 27 -47.51 35.84 12.15
CA SER A 27 -47.67 34.43 12.54
C SER A 27 -46.89 33.49 11.58
N LYS A 28 -46.74 32.23 12.02
CA LYS A 28 -46.45 30.97 11.29
C LYS A 28 -45.02 30.39 11.33
N GLU A 29 -44.98 29.23 11.99
CA GLU A 29 -43.92 28.25 12.12
C GLU A 29 -43.24 27.83 10.81
N SER A 30 -41.92 27.72 10.86
CA SER A 30 -41.20 26.59 10.26
C SER A 30 -39.98 26.25 11.12
N LYS A 31 -39.99 25.03 11.70
CA LYS A 31 -38.86 24.45 12.42
C LYS A 31 -37.63 24.34 11.52
N ALA A 32 -36.53 24.98 11.89
CA ALA A 32 -35.20 24.57 11.47
C ALA A 32 -34.34 24.38 12.73
N SER A 33 -34.07 23.11 13.01
CA SER A 33 -33.32 22.62 14.16
C SER A 33 -31.87 23.11 14.09
N SER A 34 -31.41 23.66 15.21
CA SER A 34 -30.01 23.68 15.62
C SER A 34 -29.39 22.27 15.48
N GLN A 35 -28.42 22.14 14.59
CA GLN A 35 -27.45 21.02 14.59
C GLN A 35 -26.07 21.62 14.33
N GLN A 36 -25.53 22.26 15.36
CA GLN A 36 -24.10 22.33 15.60
C GLN A 36 -23.85 21.39 16.78
N GLN A 37 -22.77 20.61 16.74
CA GLN A 37 -22.40 19.52 17.66
C GLN A 37 -23.08 18.16 17.43
N THR A 38 -22.52 17.36 16.52
CA THR A 38 -21.96 16.01 16.80
C THR A 38 -21.43 15.39 15.50
N GLU A 39 -20.25 15.83 15.05
CA GLU A 39 -19.42 15.07 14.11
C GLU A 39 -17.97 15.01 14.65
N GLN A 40 -17.83 14.38 15.81
CA GLN A 40 -16.57 13.85 16.30
C GLN A 40 -16.82 12.45 16.85
N THR A 41 -17.15 11.51 15.96
CA THR A 41 -17.09 10.06 16.25
C THR A 41 -17.13 9.22 14.98
N LYS A 42 -16.07 9.32 14.18
CA LYS A 42 -15.41 8.20 13.48
C LYS A 42 -14.21 8.78 12.73
N GLN A 43 -13.04 8.65 13.33
CA GLN A 43 -11.79 8.76 12.60
C GLN A 43 -11.73 7.52 11.69
N GLU A 44 -12.40 7.58 10.54
CA GLU A 44 -12.14 6.64 9.46
C GLU A 44 -10.64 6.77 9.15
N LYS A 45 -9.92 5.65 9.23
CA LYS A 45 -8.57 5.55 8.70
C LYS A 45 -8.64 6.15 7.30
N SER A 46 -8.03 7.31 7.08
CA SER A 46 -7.88 7.86 5.73
C SER A 46 -7.07 6.83 4.95
N ASP A 47 -7.79 5.99 4.20
CA ASP A 47 -7.26 4.97 3.32
C ASP A 47 -6.65 5.72 2.12
N THR A 48 -5.40 5.38 1.81
CA THR A 48 -4.65 6.02 0.71
C THR A 48 -5.37 5.79 -0.62
N LYS A 49 -5.12 6.64 -1.62
CA LYS A 49 -5.68 6.42 -2.96
C LYS A 49 -5.24 5.06 -3.48
N GLY A 50 -3.98 4.69 -3.27
CA GLY A 50 -3.44 3.35 -3.57
C GLY A 50 -4.27 2.23 -2.96
N LYS A 51 -4.56 2.27 -1.66
CA LYS A 51 -5.37 1.23 -0.98
C LYS A 51 -6.78 1.12 -1.56
N ASN A 52 -7.43 2.24 -1.86
CA ASN A 52 -8.76 2.23 -2.49
C ASN A 52 -8.73 1.57 -3.87
N LEU A 53 -7.69 1.86 -4.66
CA LEU A 53 -7.48 1.27 -5.98
C LEU A 53 -7.12 -0.23 -5.91
N THR A 54 -6.27 -0.63 -4.97
CA THR A 54 -5.98 -2.05 -4.67
C THR A 54 -7.27 -2.82 -4.32
N ASN A 55 -8.16 -2.23 -3.52
CA ASN A 55 -9.46 -2.81 -3.19
C ASN A 55 -10.38 -2.94 -4.41
N ILE A 56 -10.28 -2.05 -5.40
CA ILE A 56 -11.04 -2.16 -6.65
C ILE A 56 -10.50 -3.33 -7.47
N LEU A 57 -9.17 -3.43 -7.63
CA LEU A 57 -8.54 -4.52 -8.37
C LEU A 57 -8.88 -5.89 -7.78
N GLY A 58 -8.93 -6.02 -6.45
CA GLY A 58 -9.23 -7.30 -5.78
C GLY A 58 -10.70 -7.73 -5.80
N LYS A 59 -11.64 -6.86 -6.23
CA LYS A 59 -13.08 -7.17 -6.20
C LYS A 59 -13.58 -7.99 -7.39
N THR A 60 -12.80 -8.06 -8.47
CA THR A 60 -13.15 -8.81 -9.67
C THR A 60 -11.90 -9.35 -10.34
N ASN A 61 -12.07 -10.35 -11.20
CA ASN A 61 -11.01 -10.75 -12.11
C ASN A 61 -10.99 -9.76 -13.28
N TRP A 62 -9.85 -9.63 -13.95
CA TRP A 62 -9.69 -8.67 -15.05
C TRP A 62 -9.30 -9.39 -16.31
N GLN A 63 -9.75 -8.89 -17.46
CA GLN A 63 -9.30 -9.33 -18.78
C GLN A 63 -8.73 -8.15 -19.55
N GLY A 64 -7.52 -8.30 -20.10
CA GLY A 64 -7.01 -7.37 -21.10
C GLY A 64 -7.88 -7.45 -22.36
N THR A 65 -8.17 -6.30 -22.97
CA THR A 65 -9.08 -6.22 -24.12
C THR A 65 -8.45 -5.54 -25.32
N LYS A 66 -7.83 -4.38 -25.11
CA LYS A 66 -7.25 -3.57 -26.17
C LYS A 66 -5.92 -2.98 -25.76
N VAL A 67 -5.06 -2.80 -26.75
CA VAL A 67 -3.83 -2.01 -26.65
C VAL A 67 -3.93 -0.89 -27.66
N TYR A 68 -3.73 0.36 -27.24
CA TYR A 68 -3.76 1.51 -28.13
C TYR A 68 -2.60 2.47 -27.85
N ASP A 69 -2.18 3.22 -28.86
CA ASP A 69 -1.25 4.33 -28.66
C ASP A 69 -1.99 5.60 -28.22
N LYS A 70 -1.24 6.69 -27.99
CA LYS A 70 -1.78 8.00 -27.61
C LYS A 70 -2.76 8.61 -28.62
N ASP A 71 -2.71 8.17 -29.87
CA ASP A 71 -3.57 8.65 -30.96
C ASP A 71 -4.80 7.74 -31.14
N ASN A 72 -5.00 6.77 -30.23
CA ASN A 72 -6.05 5.75 -30.22
C ASN A 72 -5.99 4.77 -31.40
N ASN A 73 -4.83 4.58 -32.03
CA ASN A 73 -4.66 3.50 -32.99
C ASN A 73 -4.65 2.17 -32.24
N ASP A 74 -5.48 1.22 -32.71
CA ASP A 74 -5.48 -0.13 -32.16
C ASP A 74 -4.19 -0.87 -32.54
N LEU A 75 -3.44 -1.27 -31.52
CA LEU A 75 -2.17 -2.00 -31.57
C LEU A 75 -2.26 -3.35 -30.85
N THR A 76 -3.48 -3.88 -30.67
CA THR A 76 -3.72 -5.12 -29.91
C THR A 76 -3.03 -6.33 -30.56
N ALA A 77 -3.00 -6.39 -31.90
CA ALA A 77 -2.38 -7.50 -32.63
C ALA A 77 -0.85 -7.54 -32.43
N GLU A 78 -0.22 -6.37 -32.36
CA GLU A 78 1.21 -6.18 -32.19
C GLU A 78 1.66 -6.42 -30.73
N ASN A 79 0.72 -6.35 -29.79
CA ASN A 79 0.97 -6.41 -28.35
C ASN A 79 0.15 -7.51 -27.64
N VAL A 80 -0.15 -8.60 -28.35
CA VAL A 80 -1.01 -9.69 -27.84
C VAL A 80 -0.50 -10.31 -26.53
N ASN A 81 0.80 -10.21 -26.26
CA ASN A 81 1.43 -10.68 -25.01
C ASN A 81 1.02 -9.86 -23.77
N PHE A 82 0.41 -8.68 -23.93
CA PHE A 82 -0.17 -7.91 -22.83
C PHE A 82 -1.63 -8.29 -22.53
N ILE A 83 -2.25 -9.09 -23.40
CA ILE A 83 -3.62 -9.56 -23.25
C ILE A 83 -3.62 -10.90 -22.51
N GLY A 84 -4.29 -10.91 -21.36
CA GLY A 84 -4.44 -12.06 -20.48
C GLY A 84 -5.52 -11.80 -19.44
N LEU A 85 -5.79 -12.79 -18.60
CA LEU A 85 -6.62 -12.59 -17.42
C LEU A 85 -5.74 -12.33 -16.20
N ALA A 86 -6.27 -11.60 -15.22
CA ALA A 86 -5.57 -11.31 -13.97
C ALA A 86 -6.49 -11.52 -12.78
N LYS A 87 -5.96 -12.17 -11.76
CA LYS A 87 -6.54 -12.23 -10.42
C LYS A 87 -5.66 -11.43 -9.47
N TYR A 88 -6.29 -10.55 -8.70
CA TYR A 88 -5.65 -9.81 -7.63
C TYR A 88 -6.32 -10.12 -6.30
N ASP A 89 -5.54 -10.17 -5.24
CA ASP A 89 -6.02 -10.22 -3.85
C ASP A 89 -5.50 -8.99 -3.12
N GLY A 90 -6.41 -8.03 -2.89
CA GLY A 90 -6.06 -6.76 -2.26
C GLY A 90 -5.71 -6.88 -0.77
N ASP A 91 -6.09 -7.97 -0.10
CA ASP A 91 -5.82 -8.17 1.33
C ASP A 91 -4.39 -8.67 1.54
N THR A 92 -3.96 -9.64 0.73
CA THR A 92 -2.63 -10.26 0.82
C THR A 92 -1.60 -9.63 -0.13
N GLY A 93 -2.05 -8.81 -1.09
CA GLY A 93 -1.19 -8.23 -2.13
C GLY A 93 -0.74 -9.24 -3.20
N ARG A 94 -1.43 -10.38 -3.35
CA ARG A 94 -1.08 -11.41 -4.33
C ARG A 94 -1.68 -11.14 -5.70
N TYR A 95 -0.95 -11.50 -6.75
CA TYR A 95 -1.48 -11.55 -8.11
C TYR A 95 -1.12 -12.86 -8.81
N GLU A 96 -1.91 -13.20 -9.83
CA GLU A 96 -1.58 -14.24 -10.81
C GLU A 96 -2.20 -13.91 -12.17
N PHE A 97 -1.46 -14.20 -13.24
CA PHE A 97 -1.92 -14.06 -14.62
C PHE A 97 -2.28 -15.39 -15.26
N PHE A 98 -3.33 -15.36 -16.09
CA PHE A 98 -3.90 -16.51 -16.77
C PHE A 98 -4.04 -16.23 -18.27
N ASP A 99 -4.09 -17.28 -19.07
CA ASP A 99 -4.35 -17.17 -20.50
C ASP A 99 -5.77 -16.68 -20.76
N ALA A 100 -5.92 -15.75 -21.72
CA ALA A 100 -7.21 -15.13 -22.03
C ALA A 100 -8.22 -16.11 -22.66
N LYS A 101 -7.76 -17.20 -23.28
CA LYS A 101 -8.61 -18.15 -23.99
C LYS A 101 -8.89 -19.40 -23.17
N THR A 102 -7.89 -19.92 -22.47
CA THR A 102 -8.02 -21.19 -21.76
C THR A 102 -8.30 -21.03 -20.27
N GLY A 103 -8.03 -19.85 -19.70
CA GLY A 103 -8.11 -19.64 -18.24
C GLY A 103 -6.97 -20.32 -17.47
N ASP A 104 -6.05 -21.02 -18.14
CA ASP A 104 -4.91 -21.67 -17.50
C ASP A 104 -3.92 -20.63 -16.98
N THR A 105 -3.23 -20.97 -15.89
CA THR A 105 -2.16 -20.10 -15.37
C THR A 105 -1.07 -19.86 -16.42
N ARG A 106 -0.56 -18.63 -16.48
CA ARG A 106 0.68 -18.31 -17.21
C ARG A 106 1.94 -18.58 -16.38
N ASP A 107 1.75 -19.14 -15.19
CA ASP A 107 2.80 -19.37 -14.20
C ASP A 107 3.54 -18.05 -13.86
N ASP A 108 2.83 -16.92 -13.91
CA ASP A 108 3.31 -15.60 -13.50
C ASP A 108 2.49 -15.11 -12.32
N ARG A 109 3.09 -15.24 -11.14
CA ARG A 109 2.49 -14.94 -9.84
C ARG A 109 3.49 -14.27 -8.92
N GLY A 110 2.99 -13.49 -7.98
CA GLY A 110 3.80 -12.85 -6.98
C GLY A 110 3.06 -11.75 -6.24
N ILE A 111 3.77 -10.67 -5.94
CA ILE A 111 3.24 -9.54 -5.17
C ILE A 111 2.92 -8.37 -6.09
N PHE A 112 1.79 -7.71 -5.82
CA PHE A 112 1.42 -6.44 -6.42
C PHE A 112 1.05 -5.42 -5.36
N PHE A 113 1.17 -4.14 -5.72
CA PHE A 113 0.54 -3.04 -4.99
C PHE A 113 0.37 -1.84 -5.91
N ILE A 114 -0.51 -0.92 -5.51
CA ILE A 114 -0.64 0.41 -6.10
C ILE A 114 0.05 1.40 -5.16
N THR A 115 0.90 2.29 -5.68
CA THR A 115 1.54 3.33 -4.87
C THR A 115 0.49 4.15 -4.12
N ASN A 116 0.82 4.67 -2.93
CA ASN A 116 -0.17 5.32 -2.06
C ASN A 116 -0.85 6.54 -2.70
N ASP A 117 -0.18 7.21 -3.63
CA ASP A 117 -0.73 8.30 -4.46
C ASP A 117 -1.64 7.83 -5.61
N GLY A 118 -1.76 6.53 -5.81
CA GLY A 118 -2.61 5.88 -6.81
C GLY A 118 -2.09 5.94 -8.24
N LYS A 119 -0.83 6.33 -8.46
CA LYS A 119 -0.31 6.60 -9.81
C LYS A 119 0.36 5.42 -10.48
N LYS A 120 0.89 4.45 -9.72
CA LYS A 120 1.66 3.34 -10.28
C LYS A 120 1.18 2.01 -9.76
N ARG A 121 1.15 1.00 -10.64
CA ARG A 121 1.04 -0.40 -10.24
C ARG A 121 2.43 -1.03 -10.27
N ILE A 122 2.76 -1.69 -9.18
CA ILE A 122 3.99 -2.47 -9.02
C ILE A 122 3.65 -3.95 -9.10
N LEU A 123 4.47 -4.71 -9.83
CA LEU A 123 4.48 -6.17 -9.82
C LEU A 123 5.89 -6.65 -9.48
N ILE A 124 5.97 -7.65 -8.62
CA ILE A 124 7.19 -8.39 -8.28
C ILE A 124 6.86 -9.86 -8.51
N SER A 125 7.28 -10.39 -9.66
CA SER A 125 7.02 -11.78 -10.02
C SER A 125 7.96 -12.70 -9.27
N GLU A 126 7.40 -13.53 -8.39
CA GLU A 126 8.16 -14.52 -7.64
C GLU A 126 8.54 -15.73 -8.49
N SER A 127 7.68 -16.09 -9.46
CA SER A 127 7.87 -17.23 -10.36
C SER A 127 8.73 -16.90 -11.58
N LYS A 128 8.54 -15.72 -12.20
CA LYS A 128 9.26 -15.33 -13.43
C LYS A 128 10.47 -14.43 -13.20
N LYS A 129 10.76 -14.04 -11.96
CA LYS A 129 11.96 -13.27 -11.56
C LYS A 129 12.10 -11.91 -12.27
N TYR A 130 10.99 -11.23 -12.54
CA TYR A 130 10.98 -9.86 -13.05
C TYR A 130 10.18 -8.92 -12.15
N GLN A 131 10.30 -7.63 -12.40
CA GLN A 131 9.48 -6.59 -11.79
C GLN A 131 8.93 -5.67 -12.87
N ALA A 132 7.75 -5.09 -12.62
CA ALA A 132 7.16 -4.09 -13.48
C ALA A 132 6.64 -2.91 -12.67
N VAL A 133 6.90 -1.71 -13.18
CA VAL A 133 6.34 -0.45 -12.70
C VAL A 133 5.62 0.16 -13.89
N VAL A 134 4.31 0.32 -13.79
CA VAL A 134 3.48 0.90 -14.86
C VAL A 134 2.67 2.06 -14.30
N ASP A 135 2.50 3.11 -15.10
CA ASP A 135 1.67 4.25 -14.73
C ASP A 135 0.19 3.89 -14.94
N VAL A 136 -0.61 4.05 -13.90
CA VAL A 136 -2.06 3.82 -13.93
C VAL A 136 -2.73 5.07 -14.47
N THR A 137 -3.40 4.94 -15.61
CA THR A 137 -4.08 6.05 -16.28
C THR A 137 -5.56 6.09 -15.92
N GLU A 138 -6.16 4.92 -15.71
CA GLU A 138 -7.54 4.78 -15.25
C GLU A 138 -7.68 3.52 -14.39
N LEU A 139 -8.40 3.61 -13.28
CA LEU A 139 -8.79 2.44 -12.49
C LEU A 139 -10.10 2.73 -11.77
N THR A 140 -11.17 2.15 -12.30
CA THR A 140 -12.55 2.20 -11.79
C THR A 140 -13.06 0.77 -11.61
N LYS A 141 -14.33 0.60 -11.24
CA LYS A 141 -14.94 -0.74 -11.17
C LYS A 141 -15.13 -1.40 -12.54
N ASP A 142 -15.18 -0.58 -13.60
CA ASP A 142 -15.55 -1.03 -14.94
C ASP A 142 -14.36 -1.06 -15.90
N LYS A 143 -13.26 -0.36 -15.56
CA LYS A 143 -12.10 -0.21 -16.43
C LYS A 143 -10.81 -0.07 -15.64
N PHE A 144 -9.76 -0.74 -16.12
CA PHE A 144 -8.40 -0.60 -15.63
C PHE A 144 -7.44 -0.44 -16.81
N THR A 145 -6.76 0.70 -16.88
CA THR A 145 -5.80 1.02 -17.93
C THR A 145 -4.47 1.46 -17.31
N TYR A 146 -3.39 0.97 -17.89
CA TYR A 146 -2.03 1.41 -17.56
C TYR A 146 -1.20 1.64 -18.82
N GLU A 147 -0.19 2.49 -18.70
CA GLU A 147 0.77 2.82 -19.75
C GLU A 147 2.05 1.99 -19.60
N ARG A 148 2.60 1.52 -20.74
CA ARG A 148 3.92 0.88 -20.82
C ARG A 148 4.49 0.96 -22.23
N LYS A 149 5.78 0.59 -22.36
CA LYS A 149 6.38 0.32 -23.68
C LYS A 149 5.79 -0.92 -24.34
N GLY A 150 5.40 -0.76 -25.60
CA GLY A 150 4.88 -1.78 -26.50
C GLY A 150 5.45 -1.62 -27.92
N LYS A 151 4.76 -2.17 -28.92
CA LYS A 151 5.16 -2.15 -30.33
C LYS A 151 4.08 -1.52 -31.21
N ASP A 152 4.50 -0.68 -32.17
CA ASP A 152 3.63 -0.21 -33.24
C ASP A 152 3.56 -1.23 -34.41
N LYS A 153 2.78 -0.90 -35.45
CA LYS A 153 2.63 -1.74 -36.66
C LYS A 153 3.93 -1.96 -37.44
N ALA A 154 4.92 -1.08 -37.27
CA ALA A 154 6.23 -1.19 -37.89
C ALA A 154 7.24 -1.92 -36.97
N GLY A 155 6.84 -2.31 -35.76
CA GLY A 155 7.70 -2.96 -34.76
C GLY A 155 8.57 -2.00 -33.95
N ASN A 156 8.36 -0.68 -34.07
CA ASN A 156 9.06 0.31 -33.25
C ASN A 156 8.53 0.27 -31.82
N GLU A 157 9.40 0.60 -30.86
CA GLU A 157 8.97 0.75 -29.48
C GLU A 157 8.23 2.08 -29.28
N VAL A 158 7.01 2.00 -28.75
CA VAL A 158 6.13 3.17 -28.49
C VAL A 158 5.44 3.01 -27.13
N ASP A 159 4.96 4.12 -26.57
CA ASP A 159 4.07 4.07 -25.40
C ASP A 159 2.68 3.59 -25.83
N VAL A 160 2.15 2.62 -25.09
CA VAL A 160 0.83 2.03 -25.31
C VAL A 160 0.05 1.96 -24.01
N PHE A 161 -1.27 2.05 -24.12
CA PHE A 161 -2.24 1.93 -23.05
C PHE A 161 -2.89 0.55 -23.15
N VAL A 162 -2.79 -0.24 -22.08
CA VAL A 162 -3.37 -1.59 -22.02
C VAL A 162 -4.65 -1.54 -21.21
N GLU A 163 -5.79 -1.64 -21.88
CA GLU A 163 -7.11 -1.57 -21.27
C GLU A 163 -7.60 -2.95 -20.83
N HIS A 164 -8.18 -2.97 -19.62
CA HIS A 164 -8.80 -4.14 -19.02
C HIS A 164 -10.21 -3.80 -18.56
N ILE A 165 -11.07 -4.82 -18.58
CA ILE A 165 -12.43 -4.76 -18.02
C ILE A 165 -12.63 -5.94 -17.06
N PRO A 166 -13.67 -5.92 -16.21
CA PRO A 166 -14.04 -7.07 -15.39
C PRO A 166 -14.25 -8.34 -16.21
N TYR A 167 -13.73 -9.46 -15.72
CA TYR A 167 -13.89 -10.81 -16.26
C TYR A 167 -14.80 -11.62 -15.34
N ASN A 168 -15.97 -12.03 -15.87
CA ASN A 168 -17.02 -12.70 -15.11
C ASN A 168 -17.45 -14.05 -15.71
N GLU A 169 -16.72 -14.57 -16.71
CA GLU A 169 -17.10 -15.81 -17.40
C GLU A 169 -16.75 -17.05 -16.56
N GLU A 170 -15.54 -17.08 -16.00
CA GLU A 170 -15.08 -18.18 -15.16
C GLU A 170 -14.43 -17.70 -13.85
N LYS A 171 -14.47 -18.57 -12.84
CA LYS A 171 -13.82 -18.31 -11.56
C LYS A 171 -12.34 -18.64 -11.64
N LEU A 172 -11.51 -17.60 -11.69
CA LEU A 172 -10.07 -17.75 -11.51
C LEU A 172 -9.72 -18.05 -10.04
N THR A 173 -8.84 -19.02 -9.85
CA THR A 173 -8.27 -19.40 -8.55
C THR A 173 -6.77 -19.33 -8.60
N PHE A 174 -6.13 -18.87 -7.52
CA PHE A 174 -4.68 -18.95 -7.43
C PHE A 174 -4.23 -20.42 -7.48
N THR A 175 -3.17 -20.70 -8.23
CA THR A 175 -2.65 -22.06 -8.40
C THR A 175 -1.90 -22.58 -7.18
N GLU A 176 -1.32 -21.66 -6.40
CA GLU A 176 -0.65 -21.98 -5.14
C GLU A 176 -1.40 -21.37 -3.96
N GLU A 177 -1.32 -22.03 -2.81
CA GLU A 177 -1.78 -21.46 -1.54
C GLU A 177 -0.90 -20.28 -1.12
N ALA A 178 -1.44 -19.40 -0.29
CA ALA A 178 -0.62 -18.34 0.30
C ALA A 178 0.45 -18.98 1.21
N LYS A 179 1.69 -18.48 1.10
CA LYS A 179 2.78 -18.92 1.98
C LYS A 179 2.43 -18.55 3.43
N PRO A 180 2.65 -19.44 4.41
CA PRO A 180 2.47 -19.08 5.81
C PRO A 180 3.46 -17.99 6.22
N LEU A 181 2.97 -16.94 6.87
CA LEU A 181 3.78 -15.84 7.43
C LEU A 181 3.59 -15.81 8.95
N ASP A 182 4.13 -16.82 9.62
CA ASP A 182 3.97 -17.06 11.06
C ASP A 182 5.18 -16.61 11.90
N THR A 183 6.29 -16.23 11.26
CA THR A 183 7.52 -15.93 11.96
C THR A 183 7.38 -14.62 12.73
N LYS A 184 7.77 -14.63 14.01
CA LYS A 184 7.71 -13.47 14.90
C LYS A 184 8.95 -13.38 15.77
N THR A 185 9.58 -12.22 15.75
CA THR A 185 10.69 -11.85 16.64
C THR A 185 10.24 -10.79 17.65
N GLY A 186 9.09 -10.15 17.42
CA GLY A 186 8.54 -9.13 18.30
C GLY A 186 7.09 -8.77 17.94
N THR A 187 6.63 -7.62 18.43
CA THR A 187 5.25 -7.17 18.18
C THR A 187 5.09 -6.65 16.76
N ILE A 188 4.04 -7.11 16.09
CA ILE A 188 3.59 -6.58 14.80
C ILE A 188 2.31 -5.77 15.05
N ASN A 189 2.42 -4.45 14.95
CA ASN A 189 1.29 -3.55 15.05
C ASN A 189 0.45 -3.67 13.77
N THR A 190 -0.80 -4.12 13.91
CA THR A 190 -1.79 -4.21 12.81
C THR A 190 -2.89 -3.15 12.92
N LYS A 191 -2.84 -2.30 13.95
CA LYS A 191 -3.78 -1.19 14.15
C LYS A 191 -3.44 -0.04 13.21
N ASP A 192 -2.16 0.26 13.05
CA ASP A 192 -1.67 1.30 12.14
C ASP A 192 -1.22 0.71 10.80
N THR A 193 -1.35 1.48 9.72
CA THR A 193 -0.84 1.08 8.41
C THR A 193 0.68 0.96 8.47
N GLY A 194 1.25 -0.17 8.03
CA GLY A 194 2.68 -0.39 8.12
C GLY A 194 3.52 0.63 7.35
N SER A 195 3.04 1.11 6.19
CA SER A 195 3.70 2.18 5.44
C SER A 195 3.81 3.47 6.24
N LYS A 196 2.79 3.83 7.03
CA LYS A 196 2.82 4.97 7.95
C LYS A 196 3.79 4.75 9.11
N ILE A 197 3.89 3.54 9.67
CA ILE A 197 4.89 3.21 10.71
C ILE A 197 6.30 3.43 10.15
N LEU A 198 6.60 2.90 8.95
CA LEU A 198 7.91 3.06 8.34
C LEU A 198 8.21 4.50 7.94
N GLY A 199 7.21 5.28 7.52
CA GLY A 199 7.38 6.69 7.12
C GLY A 199 7.56 7.69 8.28
N GLN A 200 7.38 7.29 9.54
CA GLN A 200 7.45 8.20 10.70
C GLN A 200 8.85 8.71 11.01
N THR A 201 9.89 8.00 10.58
CA THR A 201 11.28 8.32 10.92
C THR A 201 12.22 7.77 9.84
N LEU A 202 13.45 8.28 9.82
CA LEU A 202 14.55 7.54 9.23
C LEU A 202 14.84 6.31 10.10
N TRP A 203 15.25 5.22 9.46
CA TRP A 203 15.61 3.97 10.12
C TRP A 203 17.04 3.61 9.78
N ASN A 204 17.75 2.92 10.67
CA ASN A 204 18.97 2.24 10.27
C ASN A 204 18.94 0.78 10.70
N GLY A 205 19.55 -0.09 9.88
CA GLY A 205 19.87 -1.45 10.31
C GLY A 205 20.76 -1.38 11.55
N THR A 206 20.43 -2.13 12.58
CA THR A 206 21.17 -2.16 13.86
C THR A 206 21.90 -3.47 14.07
N LYS A 207 21.24 -4.60 13.74
CA LYS A 207 21.75 -5.94 13.98
C LYS A 207 21.20 -6.93 12.96
N VAL A 208 21.99 -7.94 12.64
CA VAL A 208 21.54 -9.15 11.93
C VAL A 208 21.73 -10.33 12.86
N ILE A 209 20.65 -11.08 13.13
CA ILE A 209 20.70 -12.29 13.96
C ILE A 209 20.26 -13.53 13.19
N ASP A 210 20.78 -14.70 13.55
CA ASP A 210 20.29 -15.98 13.06
C ASP A 210 19.07 -16.48 13.87
N GLU A 211 18.55 -17.66 13.53
CA GLU A 211 17.41 -18.29 14.24
C GLU A 211 17.71 -18.66 15.70
N ALA A 212 18.98 -18.81 16.07
CA ALA A 212 19.40 -19.04 17.45
C ALA A 212 19.63 -17.72 18.23
N GLY A 213 19.53 -16.58 17.56
CA GLY A 213 19.76 -15.25 18.14
C GLY A 213 21.24 -14.83 18.18
N ASN A 214 22.13 -15.57 17.51
CA ASN A 214 23.54 -15.21 17.41
C ASN A 214 23.68 -13.98 16.51
N ASP A 215 24.61 -13.08 16.88
CA ASP A 215 24.94 -11.93 16.04
C ASP A 215 25.78 -12.37 14.83
N VAL A 216 25.23 -12.16 13.64
CA VAL A 216 25.89 -12.46 12.36
C VAL A 216 26.03 -11.19 11.51
N THR A 217 25.96 -10.01 12.13
CA THR A 217 26.00 -8.71 11.44
C THR A 217 27.27 -8.53 10.61
N GLU A 218 28.42 -9.00 11.11
CA GLU A 218 29.72 -8.88 10.43
C GLU A 218 29.70 -9.50 9.02
N PHE A 219 28.94 -10.59 8.84
CA PHE A 219 28.85 -11.35 7.59
C PHE A 219 27.72 -10.86 6.67
N ASN A 220 26.91 -9.90 7.13
CA ASN A 220 25.70 -9.43 6.47
C ASN A 220 25.63 -7.89 6.42
N GLN A 221 26.78 -7.21 6.46
CA GLN A 221 26.86 -5.74 6.49
C GLN A 221 26.18 -5.07 5.29
N ASN A 222 26.08 -5.76 4.15
CA ASN A 222 25.38 -5.27 2.97
C ASN A 222 23.89 -4.99 3.23
N PHE A 223 23.27 -5.62 4.24
CA PHE A 223 21.88 -5.36 4.63
C PHE A 223 21.73 -4.20 5.63
N ILE A 224 22.82 -3.64 6.15
CA ILE A 224 22.79 -2.48 7.03
C ILE A 224 22.82 -1.21 6.19
N SER A 225 21.73 -0.45 6.23
CA SER A 225 21.59 0.84 5.53
C SER A 225 20.92 1.86 6.43
N LEU A 226 21.09 3.14 6.11
CA LEU A 226 20.14 4.19 6.47
C LEU A 226 18.97 4.13 5.46
N ALA A 227 17.75 4.01 5.93
CA ALA A 227 16.56 3.84 5.11
C ALA A 227 15.58 4.99 5.31
N LYS A 228 15.10 5.54 4.19
CA LYS A 228 14.04 6.55 4.15
C LYS A 228 12.83 5.96 3.43
N PHE A 229 11.66 6.16 4.02
CA PHE A 229 10.38 5.72 3.47
C PHE A 229 9.41 6.91 3.45
N ASP A 230 8.65 7.04 2.37
CA ASP A 230 7.59 8.03 2.22
C ASP A 230 6.25 7.32 2.05
N SER A 231 5.40 7.46 3.06
CA SER A 231 4.10 6.81 3.09
C SER A 231 3.10 7.39 2.11
N ASP A 232 3.32 8.60 1.59
CA ASP A 232 2.31 9.29 0.79
C ASP A 232 2.38 8.89 -0.69
N ASN A 233 3.58 8.62 -1.18
CA ASN A 233 3.84 8.25 -2.58
C ASN A 233 4.53 6.89 -2.74
N SER A 234 4.71 6.15 -1.64
CA SER A 234 5.36 4.84 -1.62
C SER A 234 6.84 4.86 -2.03
N LYS A 235 7.54 6.00 -1.98
CA LYS A 235 8.98 6.03 -2.28
C LYS A 235 9.81 5.45 -1.14
N TYR A 236 10.87 4.73 -1.48
CA TYR A 236 11.94 4.39 -0.55
C TYR A 236 13.31 4.66 -1.18
N GLU A 237 14.31 4.85 -0.32
CA GLU A 237 15.71 4.85 -0.73
C GLU A 237 16.62 4.39 0.42
N PHE A 238 17.64 3.62 0.05
CA PHE A 238 18.69 3.18 0.96
C PHE A 238 19.97 4.00 0.75
N PHE A 239 20.53 4.46 1.87
CA PHE A 239 21.72 5.28 1.96
C PHE A 239 22.80 4.54 2.76
N ASP A 240 24.05 4.81 2.43
CA ASP A 240 25.18 4.35 3.22
C ASP A 240 25.14 5.01 4.60
N LEU A 241 25.22 4.20 5.66
CA LEU A 241 25.02 4.67 7.03
C LEU A 241 26.13 5.62 7.50
N LYS A 242 27.35 5.49 6.96
CA LYS A 242 28.51 6.28 7.35
C LYS A 242 28.53 7.64 6.66
N THR A 243 28.27 7.65 5.35
CA THR A 243 28.41 8.83 4.49
C THR A 243 27.10 9.58 4.27
N GLY A 244 25.95 8.92 4.45
CA GLY A 244 24.63 9.49 4.12
C GLY A 244 24.33 9.54 2.61
N ASN A 245 25.25 9.06 1.77
CA ASN A 245 25.09 9.03 0.32
C ASN A 245 24.14 7.91 -0.12
N SER A 246 23.42 8.13 -1.21
CA SER A 246 22.58 7.08 -1.82
C SER A 246 23.41 5.85 -2.17
N ARG A 247 22.83 4.65 -1.97
CA ARG A 247 23.40 3.38 -2.44
C ARG A 247 22.98 3.03 -3.87
N GLY A 248 22.28 3.94 -4.56
CA GLY A 248 21.68 3.66 -5.87
C GLY A 248 20.53 2.62 -5.80
N ASP A 249 20.01 2.35 -4.60
CA ASP A 249 18.90 1.43 -4.36
C ASP A 249 17.69 2.22 -3.85
N PHE A 250 16.79 2.52 -4.77
CA PHE A 250 15.61 3.34 -4.57
C PHE A 250 14.48 2.93 -5.50
N GLY A 251 13.25 3.22 -5.09
CA GLY A 251 12.06 2.94 -5.88
C GLY A 251 10.82 2.92 -5.02
N TYR A 252 9.94 1.93 -5.24
CA TYR A 252 8.63 1.92 -4.60
C TYR A 252 8.51 0.79 -3.59
N TYR A 253 7.86 1.06 -2.45
CA TYR A 253 7.59 0.09 -1.40
C TYR A 253 6.13 0.11 -0.95
N ASP A 254 5.68 -0.99 -0.38
CA ASP A 254 4.49 -1.02 0.47
C ASP A 254 4.63 -2.07 1.57
N VAL A 255 3.74 -1.99 2.57
CA VAL A 255 3.62 -2.96 3.65
C VAL A 255 2.26 -3.66 3.56
N LEU A 256 2.30 -4.94 3.19
CA LEU A 256 1.17 -5.72 2.72
C LEU A 256 0.82 -6.85 3.71
N ASP A 257 -0.27 -7.55 3.40
CA ASP A 257 -0.76 -8.72 4.12
C ASP A 257 -0.82 -8.50 5.64
N HIS A 258 -1.65 -7.56 6.07
CA HIS A 258 -1.82 -7.27 7.49
C HIS A 258 -0.50 -6.92 8.21
N ASN A 259 0.36 -6.18 7.53
CA ASN A 259 1.71 -5.81 7.97
C ASN A 259 2.70 -6.97 8.12
N LYS A 260 2.50 -8.07 7.39
CA LYS A 260 3.41 -9.22 7.37
C LYS A 260 4.42 -9.21 6.25
N ILE A 261 4.26 -8.38 5.22
CA ILE A 261 5.22 -8.29 4.11
C ILE A 261 5.67 -6.86 3.94
N ARG A 262 6.99 -6.62 3.86
CA ARG A 262 7.53 -5.41 3.23
C ARG A 262 7.92 -5.77 1.80
N ALA A 263 7.20 -5.22 0.84
CA ALA A 263 7.49 -5.41 -0.58
C ALA A 263 8.16 -4.15 -1.13
N HIS A 264 9.16 -4.30 -1.99
CA HIS A 264 9.78 -3.17 -2.67
C HIS A 264 10.35 -3.55 -4.03
N VAL A 265 10.39 -2.56 -4.94
CA VAL A 265 11.05 -2.64 -6.25
C VAL A 265 12.09 -1.54 -6.37
N SER A 266 13.34 -1.94 -6.64
CA SER A 266 14.40 -0.99 -7.00
C SER A 266 14.32 -0.67 -8.48
N ILE A 267 14.30 0.62 -8.80
CA ILE A 267 14.42 1.17 -10.15
C ILE A 267 15.77 1.88 -10.36
N GLY A 268 16.66 1.84 -9.37
CA GLY A 268 17.98 2.45 -9.41
C GLY A 268 19.01 1.65 -10.18
N GLU A 269 20.26 1.64 -9.70
CA GLU A 269 21.40 1.03 -10.38
C GLU A 269 21.22 -0.49 -10.57
N ASN A 270 20.74 -1.16 -9.53
CA ASN A 270 20.40 -2.58 -9.57
C ASN A 270 18.89 -2.75 -9.53
N LYS A 271 18.30 -3.23 -10.63
CA LYS A 271 16.86 -3.51 -10.72
C LYS A 271 16.56 -4.87 -10.11
N TYR A 272 15.75 -4.86 -9.06
CA TYR A 272 15.27 -6.09 -8.41
C TYR A 272 13.97 -5.80 -7.64
N GLY A 273 13.30 -6.87 -7.23
CA GLY A 273 12.16 -6.80 -6.32
C GLY A 273 12.34 -7.75 -5.16
N ALA A 274 11.79 -7.39 -4.02
CA ALA A 274 11.78 -8.24 -2.83
C ALA A 274 10.41 -8.17 -2.16
N ALA A 275 9.97 -9.32 -1.65
CA ALA A 275 8.85 -9.45 -0.73
C ALA A 275 9.37 -10.14 0.53
N LEU A 276 9.57 -9.36 1.60
CA LEU A 276 10.24 -9.82 2.81
C LEU A 276 9.23 -9.95 3.94
N GLU A 277 9.21 -11.10 4.61
CA GLU A 277 8.36 -11.29 5.78
C GLU A 277 8.82 -10.38 6.92
N LEU A 278 7.91 -9.55 7.42
CA LEU A 278 8.09 -8.78 8.64
C LEU A 278 7.81 -9.68 9.86
N THR A 279 8.77 -9.72 10.76
CA THR A 279 8.73 -10.52 11.99
C THR A 279 8.54 -9.63 13.24
N GLU A 280 8.71 -8.32 13.07
CA GLU A 280 8.40 -7.28 14.04
C GLU A 280 8.12 -5.97 13.29
N LEU A 281 7.11 -5.21 13.71
CA LEU A 281 6.82 -3.88 13.17
C LEU A 281 6.10 -3.03 14.21
N ASN A 282 6.78 -2.02 14.73
CA ASN A 282 6.24 -1.01 15.63
C ASN A 282 7.04 0.29 15.52
N ASN A 283 6.70 1.32 16.30
CA ASN A 283 7.35 2.64 16.24
C ASN A 283 8.78 2.66 16.81
N LYS A 284 9.23 1.58 17.44
CA LYS A 284 10.59 1.47 18.00
C LYS A 284 11.50 0.58 17.17
N LYS A 285 10.93 -0.41 16.47
CA LYS A 285 11.69 -1.43 15.78
C LYS A 285 10.87 -2.02 14.63
N PHE A 286 11.55 -2.32 13.53
CA PHE A 286 11.04 -3.28 12.55
C PHE A 286 12.11 -4.29 12.19
N THR A 287 11.69 -5.51 11.88
CA THR A 287 12.57 -6.63 11.57
C THR A 287 12.00 -7.41 10.41
N TYR A 288 12.83 -7.77 9.43
CA TYR A 288 12.44 -8.67 8.36
C TYR A 288 13.32 -9.92 8.30
N LYS A 289 12.74 -11.00 7.80
CA LYS A 289 13.38 -12.30 7.56
C LYS A 289 13.88 -12.41 6.12
N ARG A 290 15.06 -13.00 5.93
CA ARG A 290 15.59 -13.40 4.61
C ARG A 290 16.74 -14.41 4.74
N MET A 291 17.23 -14.90 3.60
CA MET A 291 18.51 -15.62 3.55
C MET A 291 19.69 -14.64 3.66
N GLY A 292 20.71 -15.06 4.41
CA GLY A 292 21.98 -14.37 4.63
C GLY A 292 23.11 -15.37 4.84
N LYS A 293 24.19 -14.93 5.48
CA LYS A 293 25.41 -15.73 5.71
C LYS A 293 25.75 -15.87 7.19
N ASP A 294 26.26 -17.02 7.58
CA ASP A 294 26.92 -17.22 8.89
C ASP A 294 28.42 -16.90 8.81
N GLN A 295 29.15 -17.11 9.92
CA GLN A 295 30.60 -16.93 9.98
C GLN A 295 31.38 -17.84 9.02
N ALA A 296 30.86 -19.03 8.72
CA ALA A 296 31.47 -19.98 7.81
C ALA A 296 31.09 -19.71 6.33
N GLY A 297 30.25 -18.72 6.06
CA GLY A 297 29.75 -18.38 4.73
C GLY A 297 28.61 -19.27 4.23
N ASN A 298 28.02 -20.09 5.11
CA ASN A 298 26.85 -20.91 4.77
C ASN A 298 25.61 -20.03 4.63
N GLU A 299 24.68 -20.44 3.75
CA GLU A 299 23.39 -19.77 3.64
C GLU A 299 22.48 -20.17 4.79
N ILE A 300 22.03 -19.18 5.56
CA ILE A 300 21.17 -19.35 6.72
C ILE A 300 20.02 -18.35 6.71
N THR A 301 18.94 -18.69 7.42
CA THR A 301 17.87 -17.74 7.75
C THR A 301 18.42 -16.69 8.72
N ILE A 302 18.17 -15.42 8.41
CA ILE A 302 18.55 -14.28 9.25
C ILE A 302 17.39 -13.32 9.45
N PHE A 303 17.49 -12.50 10.49
CA PHE A 303 16.58 -11.42 10.83
C PHE A 303 17.35 -10.11 10.88
N VAL A 304 16.95 -9.14 10.07
CA VAL A 304 17.62 -7.83 10.00
C VAL A 304 16.79 -6.82 10.78
N GLU A 305 17.33 -6.41 11.91
CA GLU A 305 16.71 -5.48 12.84
C GLU A 305 17.00 -4.03 12.46
N HIS A 306 16.00 -3.17 12.61
CA HIS A 306 16.10 -1.74 12.36
C HIS A 306 15.45 -0.94 13.47
N GLU A 307 16.07 0.17 13.83
CA GLU A 307 15.56 1.13 14.82
C GLU A 307 15.55 2.56 14.24
N PRO A 308 14.80 3.51 14.86
CA PRO A 308 14.84 4.91 14.49
C PRO A 308 16.27 5.45 14.49
N TYR A 309 16.67 6.03 13.37
CA TYR A 309 18.00 6.60 13.19
C TYR A 309 18.19 7.85 14.07
N LYS A 310 19.29 7.86 14.84
CA LYS A 310 19.65 8.94 15.78
C LYS A 310 20.88 9.74 15.35
N GLY A 311 21.44 9.47 14.17
CA GLY A 311 22.60 10.19 13.66
C GLY A 311 22.23 11.51 12.98
N GLU A 312 23.24 12.17 12.41
CA GLU A 312 23.12 13.55 11.91
C GLU A 312 22.65 13.64 10.44
N HIS A 313 22.74 12.54 9.68
CA HIS A 313 22.42 12.54 8.26
C HIS A 313 20.93 12.81 8.01
N LYS A 314 20.64 13.70 7.05
CA LYS A 314 19.28 14.06 6.62
C LYS A 314 19.15 13.85 5.11
N PRO A 315 19.24 12.61 4.63
CA PRO A 315 19.21 12.33 3.20
C PRO A 315 17.87 12.74 2.57
N VAL A 316 17.95 13.19 1.32
CA VAL A 316 16.81 13.48 0.46
C VAL A 316 16.71 12.40 -0.61
N PHE A 317 15.49 12.15 -1.11
CA PHE A 317 15.34 11.22 -2.22
C PHE A 317 16.08 11.73 -3.46
N SER A 318 16.76 10.83 -4.16
CA SER A 318 17.46 11.13 -5.41
C SER A 318 16.59 10.99 -6.67
N PHE A 319 15.32 10.58 -6.50
CA PHE A 319 14.33 10.34 -7.56
C PHE A 319 12.92 10.79 -7.14
#